data_AF-A0A672GU79-F1
#
_entry.id   AF-A0A672GU79-F1
#
_cell.length_a   1.000
_cell.length_b   1.000
_cell.length_c   1.000
_cell.angle_alpha   90.00
_cell.angle_beta   90.00
_cell.angle_gamma   90.00
#
_symmetry.space_group_name_H-M   'P 1'
#
loop_
_entity.id
_entity.type
_entity.pdbx_description
1 polymer ?
#
loop_
_entity_poly.entity_id
_entity_poly.type
_entity_poly.pdbx_seq_one_letter_code
_entity_poly.pdbx_strand_id
1 'polypeptide(L)'
;MSVMSLLKRQHLRYKIGYVCVSLSRRIKEWVDQMQKELVTLADSATAGKSLTEIFMRNRHLYTVEQNDAEELVARAARNIEQLLRKRSAALKVRLAPLRGTNCQCGDEIAYYNAKDNLDANETEGRKYRIRPDFKEDPLFKRLTDHNHTAVHIPTDIYDGSNIVLNELTWTEALEDVFKKNREDDPTLLWQVFGSATGLARYYPASPWMDARKTPSKIDLYDVRRRPWYIQGAASPKDMLILVDASGSVSGLTLKLIRTSVSEMLETLSDDDYVNVVYVSFLMFL
;
A
#
# COMPACT_ATOMS: atom_id res chain seq x y z
N MET A 1 47.97 57.67 18.42
CA MET A 1 48.42 56.67 17.43
C MET A 1 49.25 57.37 16.36
N SER A 2 50.53 57.01 16.19
CA SER A 2 51.45 57.72 15.28
C SER A 2 51.00 57.67 13.82
N VAL A 3 51.07 58.79 13.09
CA VAL A 3 50.71 58.97 11.66
C VAL A 3 51.42 57.93 10.77
N MET A 4 52.62 57.51 11.18
CA MET A 4 53.44 56.49 10.52
C MET A 4 52.81 55.08 10.58
N SER A 5 52.00 54.79 11.60
CA SER A 5 51.24 53.54 11.71
C SER A 5 50.00 53.52 10.82
N LEU A 6 49.37 54.69 10.59
CA LEU A 6 48.23 54.84 9.68
C LEU A 6 48.67 54.69 8.22
N LEU A 7 49.78 55.33 7.82
CA LEU A 7 50.36 55.21 6.49
C LEU A 7 50.80 53.77 6.17
N LYS A 8 51.43 53.06 7.12
CA LYS A 8 51.73 51.63 6.97
C LYS A 8 50.47 50.79 6.80
N ARG A 9 49.39 51.06 7.55
CA ARG A 9 48.11 50.34 7.39
C ARG A 9 47.43 50.63 6.06
N GLN A 10 47.47 51.85 5.55
CA GLN A 10 46.92 52.18 4.23
C GLN A 10 47.71 51.53 3.09
N HIS A 11 49.05 51.57 3.16
CA HIS A 11 49.90 50.94 2.16
C HIS A 11 49.77 49.39 2.18
N LEU A 12 49.56 48.80 3.35
CA LEU A 12 49.30 47.37 3.50
C LEU A 12 47.93 46.99 2.91
N ARG A 13 46.87 47.78 3.16
CA ARG A 13 45.55 47.56 2.55
C ARG A 13 45.59 47.70 1.03
N TYR A 14 46.33 48.66 0.49
CA TYR A 14 46.46 48.84 -0.96
C TYR A 14 47.20 47.65 -1.60
N LYS A 15 48.29 47.18 -0.98
CA LYS A 15 48.99 45.96 -1.41
C LYS A 15 48.10 44.71 -1.32
N ILE A 16 47.33 44.54 -0.24
CA ILE A 16 46.40 43.42 -0.06
C ILE A 16 45.28 43.46 -1.12
N GLY A 17 44.71 44.64 -1.41
CA GLY A 17 43.73 44.82 -2.48
C GLY A 17 44.27 44.48 -3.87
N TYR A 18 45.48 44.95 -4.20
CA TYR A 18 46.14 44.62 -5.48
C TYR A 18 46.49 43.13 -5.62
N VAL A 19 46.91 42.48 -4.53
CA VAL A 19 47.18 41.04 -4.50
C VAL A 19 45.87 40.24 -4.62
N CYS A 20 44.79 40.69 -3.99
CA CYS A 20 43.47 40.04 -4.09
C CYS A 20 42.89 40.08 -5.51
N VAL A 21 42.99 41.24 -6.19
CA VAL A 21 42.53 41.39 -7.58
C VAL A 21 43.37 40.56 -8.56
N SER A 22 44.69 40.54 -8.39
CA SER A 22 45.57 39.74 -9.26
C SER A 22 45.42 38.24 -9.03
N LEU A 23 45.21 37.79 -7.78
CA LEU A 23 44.92 36.40 -7.46
C LEU A 23 43.55 35.96 -8.01
N SER A 24 42.52 36.79 -7.86
CA SER A 24 41.18 36.52 -8.42
C SER A 24 41.23 36.34 -9.94
N ARG A 25 42.00 37.18 -10.64
CA ARG A 25 42.20 37.06 -12.09
C ARG A 25 42.92 35.76 -12.47
N ARG A 26 43.95 35.37 -11.71
CA ARG A 26 44.70 34.13 -11.93
C ARG A 26 43.87 32.87 -11.68
N ILE A 27 43.00 32.89 -10.66
CA ILE A 27 42.06 31.81 -10.38
C ILE A 27 41.06 31.68 -11.53
N LYS A 28 40.53 32.80 -12.03
CA LYS A 28 39.61 32.80 -13.17
C LYS A 28 40.27 32.22 -14.43
N GLU A 29 41.46 32.68 -14.78
CA GLU A 29 42.23 32.16 -15.93
C GLU A 29 42.50 30.65 -15.79
N TRP A 30 42.82 30.18 -14.57
CA TRP A 30 43.05 28.76 -14.31
C TRP A 30 41.77 27.91 -14.39
N VAL A 31 40.65 28.40 -13.85
CA VAL A 31 39.35 27.73 -13.95
C VAL A 31 38.87 27.67 -15.39
N ASP A 32 39.01 28.75 -16.16
CA ASP A 32 38.64 28.80 -17.57
C ASP A 32 39.46 27.78 -18.38
N GLN A 33 40.76 27.65 -18.09
CA GLN A 33 41.63 26.66 -18.71
C GLN A 33 41.23 25.22 -18.35
N MET A 34 41.02 24.94 -17.06
CA MET A 34 40.58 23.62 -16.60
C MET A 34 39.22 23.23 -17.16
N GLN A 35 38.26 24.15 -17.19
CA GLN A 35 36.95 23.92 -17.78
C GLN A 35 37.09 23.53 -19.25
N LYS A 36 37.94 24.25 -20.00
CA LYS A 36 38.18 23.95 -21.40
C LYS A 36 38.76 22.55 -21.59
N GLU A 37 39.77 22.19 -20.82
CA GLU A 37 40.40 20.86 -20.89
C GLU A 37 39.41 19.74 -20.56
N LEU A 38 38.62 19.91 -19.50
CA LEU A 38 37.66 18.91 -19.05
C LEU A 38 36.51 18.73 -20.06
N VAL A 39 36.01 19.82 -20.64
CA VAL A 39 35.00 19.77 -21.71
C VAL A 39 35.58 19.12 -22.97
N THR A 40 36.82 19.44 -23.36
CA THR A 40 37.45 18.79 -24.52
C THR A 40 37.71 17.31 -24.31
N LEU A 41 38.06 16.89 -23.10
CA LEU A 41 38.23 15.49 -22.75
C LEU A 41 36.87 14.79 -22.77
N ALA A 42 35.84 15.41 -22.19
CA ALA A 42 34.48 14.90 -22.25
C ALA A 42 34.00 14.76 -23.71
N ASP A 43 34.11 15.80 -24.53
CA ASP A 43 33.68 15.79 -25.94
C ASP A 43 34.43 14.76 -26.81
N SER A 44 35.69 14.43 -26.46
CA SER A 44 36.50 13.46 -27.20
C SER A 44 36.28 12.03 -26.71
N ALA A 45 36.14 11.83 -25.40
CA ALA A 45 35.91 10.52 -24.79
C ALA A 45 34.44 10.08 -24.90
N THR A 46 33.50 10.98 -24.62
CA THR A 46 32.08 10.79 -24.93
C THR A 46 31.84 11.24 -26.35
N ALA A 47 31.64 10.29 -27.26
CA ALA A 47 31.42 10.51 -28.68
C ALA A 47 30.07 11.21 -29.00
N GLY A 48 29.64 12.21 -28.22
CA GLY A 48 28.33 12.85 -28.33
C GLY A 48 28.09 13.52 -29.69
N LYS A 49 29.14 14.11 -30.29
CA LYS A 49 29.08 14.65 -31.67
C LYS A 49 28.87 13.53 -32.69
N SER A 50 29.60 12.42 -32.55
CA SER A 50 29.42 11.22 -33.39
C SER A 50 28.02 10.62 -33.23
N LEU A 51 27.47 10.56 -32.01
CA LEU A 51 26.11 10.07 -31.76
C LEU A 51 25.07 10.92 -32.50
N THR A 52 25.21 12.25 -32.42
CA THR A 52 24.31 13.19 -33.12
C THR A 52 24.38 12.99 -34.63
N GLU A 53 25.58 12.81 -35.19
CA GLU A 53 25.78 12.50 -36.61
C GLU A 53 25.14 11.17 -37.01
N ILE A 54 25.25 10.14 -36.17
CA ILE A 54 24.61 8.84 -36.41
C ILE A 54 23.09 8.98 -36.43
N PHE A 55 22.48 9.71 -35.49
CA PHE A 55 21.04 9.98 -35.51
C PHE A 55 20.63 10.75 -36.78
N MET A 56 21.37 11.79 -37.15
CA MET A 56 21.07 12.57 -38.36
C MET A 56 21.22 11.74 -39.65
N ARG A 57 22.26 10.89 -39.74
CA ARG A 57 22.49 9.99 -40.88
C ARG A 57 21.40 8.92 -41.01
N ASN A 58 20.91 8.43 -39.87
CA ASN A 58 19.91 7.37 -39.80
C ASN A 58 18.48 7.91 -39.66
N ARG A 59 18.22 9.16 -40.03
CA ARG A 59 16.88 9.80 -39.96
C ARG A 59 15.80 9.09 -40.79
N HIS A 60 16.19 8.22 -41.72
CA HIS A 60 15.27 7.39 -42.49
C HIS A 60 14.80 6.14 -41.71
N LEU A 61 15.45 5.77 -40.60
CA LEU A 61 15.09 4.61 -39.77
C LEU A 61 14.09 4.93 -38.66
N TYR A 62 13.82 6.21 -38.39
CA TYR A 62 12.90 6.64 -37.33
C TYR A 62 12.15 7.90 -37.73
N THR A 63 10.99 8.09 -37.11
CA THR A 63 10.19 9.31 -37.23
C THR A 63 10.27 10.10 -35.93
N VAL A 64 10.28 11.42 -36.04
CA VAL A 64 10.15 12.31 -34.87
C VAL A 64 8.71 12.77 -34.84
N GLU A 65 7.96 12.22 -33.89
CA GLU A 65 6.58 12.57 -33.65
C GLU A 65 6.49 13.58 -32.50
N GLN A 66 5.48 14.44 -32.53
CA GLN A 66 5.20 15.38 -31.47
C GLN A 66 4.26 14.74 -30.45
N ASN A 67 4.62 14.83 -29.18
CA ASN A 67 3.74 14.39 -28.09
C ASN A 67 2.75 15.51 -27.77
N ASP A 68 1.49 15.33 -28.16
CA ASP A 68 0.39 16.16 -27.66
C ASP A 68 0.05 15.76 -26.22
N ALA A 69 0.41 16.61 -25.26
CA ALA A 69 0.18 16.34 -23.84
C ALA A 69 -1.31 16.25 -23.50
N GLU A 70 -2.17 17.02 -24.18
CA GLU A 70 -3.61 17.01 -23.92
C GLU A 70 -4.22 15.69 -24.41
N GLU A 71 -3.84 15.25 -25.60
CA GLU A 71 -4.31 13.98 -26.15
C GLU A 71 -3.84 12.78 -25.30
N LEU A 72 -2.58 12.79 -24.87
CA LEU A 72 -2.02 11.72 -24.03
C LEU A 72 -2.73 11.62 -22.68
N VAL A 73 -3.00 12.76 -22.03
CA VAL A 73 -3.75 12.80 -20.77
C VAL A 73 -5.19 12.35 -20.99
N ALA A 74 -5.85 12.81 -22.06
CA ALA A 74 -7.21 12.39 -22.39
C ALA A 74 -7.31 10.89 -22.70
N ARG A 75 -6.28 10.30 -23.33
CA ARG A 75 -6.19 8.86 -23.59
C ARG A 75 -5.99 8.08 -22.29
N ALA A 76 -5.07 8.53 -21.42
CA ALA A 76 -4.84 7.90 -20.13
C ALA A 76 -6.08 7.95 -19.23
N ALA A 77 -6.75 9.10 -19.16
CA ALA A 77 -7.99 9.28 -18.39
C ALA A 77 -9.08 8.30 -18.86
N ARG A 78 -9.31 8.19 -20.17
CA ARG A 78 -10.27 7.22 -20.75
C ARG A 78 -9.93 5.77 -20.41
N ASN A 79 -8.65 5.40 -20.47
CA ASN A 79 -8.22 4.04 -20.13
C ASN A 79 -8.47 3.72 -18.66
N ILE A 80 -8.15 4.65 -17.76
CA ILE A 80 -8.40 4.51 -16.32
C ILE A 80 -9.90 4.44 -16.04
N GLU A 81 -10.69 5.29 -16.68
CA GLU A 81 -12.14 5.27 -16.55
C GLU A 81 -12.73 3.92 -16.98
N GLN A 82 -12.32 3.39 -18.13
CA GLN A 82 -12.78 2.07 -18.58
C GLN A 82 -12.35 0.95 -17.63
N LEU A 83 -11.12 1.00 -17.11
CA LEU A 83 -10.62 0.04 -16.12
C LEU A 83 -11.48 0.06 -14.84
N LEU A 84 -11.76 1.26 -14.31
CA LEU A 84 -12.57 1.42 -13.11
C LEU A 84 -14.04 1.04 -13.34
N ARG A 85 -14.60 1.33 -14.52
CA ARG A 85 -15.95 0.91 -14.89
C ARG A 85 -16.09 -0.61 -14.94
N LYS A 86 -15.11 -1.33 -15.52
CA LYS A 86 -15.10 -2.81 -15.53
C LYS A 86 -15.03 -3.37 -14.11
N ARG A 87 -14.14 -2.84 -13.27
CA ARG A 87 -14.03 -3.25 -11.85
C ARG A 87 -15.30 -2.96 -11.07
N SER A 88 -15.93 -1.81 -11.29
CA SER A 88 -17.22 -1.48 -10.68
C SER A 88 -18.33 -2.44 -11.13
N ALA A 89 -18.34 -2.84 -12.41
CA ALA A 89 -19.30 -3.83 -12.91
C ALA A 89 -19.11 -5.20 -12.23
N ALA A 90 -17.87 -5.66 -12.07
CA ALA A 90 -17.55 -6.90 -11.36
C ALA A 90 -17.94 -6.87 -9.87
N LEU A 91 -17.95 -5.69 -9.24
CA LEU A 91 -18.38 -5.51 -7.85
C LEU A 91 -19.91 -5.43 -7.68
N LYS A 92 -20.67 -5.10 -8.73
CA LYS A 92 -22.14 -4.97 -8.68
C LYS A 92 -22.87 -6.32 -8.65
N VAL A 93 -22.34 -7.26 -7.90
CA VAL A 93 -22.97 -8.56 -7.65
C VAL A 93 -24.08 -8.33 -6.63
N ARG A 94 -25.31 -8.71 -7.00
CA ARG A 94 -26.45 -8.64 -6.08
C ARG A 94 -26.29 -9.77 -5.06
N LEU A 95 -25.79 -9.45 -3.87
CA LEU A 95 -25.60 -10.41 -2.76
C LEU A 95 -26.92 -10.80 -2.07
N ALA A 96 -27.98 -10.01 -2.26
CA ALA A 96 -29.28 -10.19 -1.61
C ALA A 96 -29.97 -11.56 -1.87
N PRO A 97 -29.91 -12.16 -3.07
CA PRO A 97 -30.48 -13.48 -3.33
C PRO A 97 -29.74 -14.62 -2.60
N LEU A 98 -28.45 -14.41 -2.27
CA LEU A 98 -27.57 -15.44 -1.71
C LEU A 98 -27.77 -15.64 -0.20
N ARG A 99 -28.30 -14.64 0.51
CA ARG A 99 -28.54 -14.71 1.96
C ARG A 99 -29.79 -15.52 2.35
N GLY A 100 -30.61 -15.92 1.38
CA GLY A 100 -31.94 -16.50 1.60
C GLY A 100 -31.98 -18.01 1.86
N THR A 101 -30.86 -18.71 1.74
CA THR A 101 -30.80 -20.16 2.02
C THR A 101 -30.64 -20.41 3.51
N ASN A 102 -31.76 -20.59 4.21
CA ASN A 102 -31.77 -21.12 5.57
C ASN A 102 -31.03 -22.47 5.58
N CYS A 103 -29.89 -22.52 6.27
CA CYS A 103 -29.09 -23.72 6.39
C CYS A 103 -29.81 -24.71 7.33
N GLN A 104 -30.12 -25.91 6.85
CA GLN A 104 -30.37 -27.05 7.74
C GLN A 104 -28.99 -27.49 8.25
N CYS A 105 -28.65 -27.03 9.46
CA CYS A 105 -27.36 -27.26 10.12
C CYS A 105 -27.20 -28.76 10.44
N GLY A 106 -26.74 -29.53 9.47
CA GLY A 106 -26.47 -30.96 9.53
C GLY A 106 -25.47 -31.44 8.48
N ASP A 107 -25.28 -30.67 7.40
CA ASP A 107 -24.34 -31.03 6.33
C ASP A 107 -22.93 -30.47 6.57
N GLU A 108 -21.94 -31.30 6.26
CA GLU A 108 -20.52 -31.05 6.48
C GLU A 108 -19.98 -30.14 5.37
N ILE A 109 -19.62 -28.90 5.71
CA ILE A 109 -19.23 -27.87 4.74
C ILE A 109 -17.77 -28.05 4.29
N ALA A 110 -17.55 -28.22 2.98
CA ALA A 110 -16.22 -28.30 2.39
C ALA A 110 -15.69 -26.90 2.00
N TYR A 111 -14.56 -26.49 2.57
CA TYR A 111 -13.91 -25.23 2.19
C TYR A 111 -12.38 -25.30 2.38
N TYR A 112 -11.65 -24.41 1.70
CA TYR A 112 -10.22 -24.24 1.93
C TYR A 112 -9.97 -23.10 2.94
N ASN A 113 -9.34 -23.42 4.07
CA ASN A 113 -8.90 -22.41 5.03
C ASN A 113 -7.47 -21.98 4.69
N ALA A 114 -7.31 -20.68 4.46
CA ALA A 114 -6.07 -20.08 4.01
C ALA A 114 -4.90 -20.19 5.00
N LYS A 115 -5.18 -20.41 6.29
CA LYS A 115 -4.17 -20.54 7.34
C LYS A 115 -3.68 -21.99 7.53
N ASP A 116 -4.28 -22.93 6.82
CA ASP A 116 -3.95 -24.33 6.99
C ASP A 116 -2.55 -24.65 6.49
N ASN A 117 -1.85 -25.47 7.27
CA ASN A 117 -0.58 -26.00 6.85
C ASN A 117 -0.81 -27.13 5.83
N LEU A 118 -0.42 -26.87 4.58
CA LEU A 118 -0.56 -27.82 3.47
C LEU A 118 0.39 -29.02 3.61
N ASP A 119 1.46 -28.88 4.41
CA ASP A 119 2.48 -29.90 4.65
C ASP A 119 2.14 -30.83 5.83
N ALA A 120 1.03 -30.59 6.55
CA ALA A 120 0.62 -31.42 7.68
C ALA A 120 0.02 -32.76 7.18
N ASN A 121 0.56 -33.87 7.68
CA ASN A 121 0.03 -35.22 7.47
C ASN A 121 -1.47 -35.29 7.79
N GLU A 122 -2.19 -36.18 7.10
CA GLU A 122 -3.65 -36.42 7.16
C GLU A 122 -4.22 -36.65 8.58
N THR A 123 -3.37 -36.78 9.58
CA THR A 123 -3.67 -37.14 10.96
C THR A 123 -4.30 -36.01 11.82
N GLU A 124 -4.32 -34.75 11.37
CA GLU A 124 -5.02 -33.65 12.08
C GLU A 124 -6.45 -33.38 11.54
N GLY A 125 -7.26 -34.44 11.46
CA GLY A 125 -8.59 -34.43 12.08
C GLY A 125 -9.68 -33.45 11.61
N ARG A 126 -9.60 -32.86 10.42
CA ARG A 126 -10.73 -32.08 9.86
C ARG A 126 -11.09 -32.59 8.47
N LYS A 127 -12.05 -33.52 8.46
CA LYS A 127 -12.46 -34.37 7.33
C LYS A 127 -13.06 -33.62 6.10
N TYR A 128 -13.24 -32.31 6.18
CA TYR A 128 -13.94 -31.47 5.18
C TYR A 128 -13.11 -30.28 4.67
N ARG A 129 -11.78 -30.38 4.67
CA ARG A 129 -10.90 -29.32 4.15
C ARG A 129 -10.47 -29.62 2.72
N ILE A 130 -10.74 -28.67 1.83
CA ILE A 130 -10.28 -28.75 0.43
C ILE A 130 -8.77 -28.54 0.40
N ARG A 131 -8.07 -29.31 -0.45
CA ARG A 131 -6.64 -29.11 -0.74
C ARG A 131 -6.49 -28.66 -2.19
N PRO A 132 -6.36 -27.34 -2.43
CA PRO A 132 -6.12 -26.80 -3.76
C PRO A 132 -4.79 -27.27 -4.36
N ASP A 133 -4.75 -27.41 -5.68
CA ASP A 133 -3.51 -27.63 -6.43
C ASP A 133 -2.93 -26.27 -6.85
N PHE A 134 -1.99 -25.77 -6.06
CA PHE A 134 -1.44 -24.43 -6.26
C PHE A 134 -0.43 -24.37 -7.40
N LYS A 135 -0.59 -23.37 -8.26
CA LYS A 135 0.34 -23.05 -9.36
C LYS A 135 0.92 -21.66 -9.17
N GLU A 136 2.15 -21.47 -9.59
CA GLU A 136 2.77 -20.15 -9.55
C GLU A 136 2.13 -19.24 -10.59
N ASP A 137 1.58 -18.12 -10.13
CA ASP A 137 0.94 -17.14 -11.00
C ASP A 137 1.79 -15.86 -11.11
N PRO A 138 2.23 -15.49 -12.33
CA PRO A 138 3.07 -14.31 -12.54
C PRO A 138 2.35 -12.98 -12.24
N LEU A 139 1.02 -12.93 -12.33
CA LEU A 139 0.23 -11.73 -12.02
C LEU A 139 0.22 -11.46 -10.52
N PHE A 140 0.10 -12.52 -9.71
CA PHE A 140 0.04 -12.44 -8.25
C PHE A 140 1.41 -12.59 -7.57
N LYS A 141 2.44 -13.06 -8.31
CA LYS A 141 3.78 -13.38 -7.80
C LYS A 141 3.76 -14.33 -6.61
N ARG A 142 2.77 -15.23 -6.58
CA ARG A 142 2.48 -16.18 -5.50
C ARG A 142 1.85 -17.45 -6.07
N LEU A 143 1.78 -18.47 -5.23
CA LEU A 143 1.05 -19.70 -5.46
C LEU A 143 -0.46 -19.45 -5.35
N THR A 144 -1.20 -19.74 -6.41
CA THR A 144 -2.65 -19.55 -6.48
C THR A 144 -3.36 -20.74 -7.12
N ASP A 145 -4.60 -20.99 -6.71
CA ASP A 145 -5.53 -21.91 -7.36
C ASP A 145 -6.77 -21.15 -7.84
N HIS A 146 -7.07 -21.27 -9.13
CA HIS A 146 -8.22 -20.64 -9.78
C HIS A 146 -9.48 -21.50 -9.72
N ASN A 147 -9.40 -22.74 -9.22
CA ASN A 147 -10.57 -23.60 -9.11
C ASN A 147 -11.38 -23.36 -7.83
N HIS A 148 -10.77 -22.82 -6.77
CA HIS A 148 -11.42 -22.68 -5.47
C HIS A 148 -11.25 -21.27 -4.90
N THR A 149 -12.07 -20.97 -3.89
CA THR A 149 -11.92 -19.81 -3.03
C THR A 149 -11.17 -20.15 -1.75
N ALA A 150 -10.43 -19.19 -1.21
CA ALA A 150 -9.78 -19.31 0.10
C ALA A 150 -10.56 -18.52 1.16
N VAL A 151 -10.65 -19.09 2.36
CA VAL A 151 -11.30 -18.45 3.49
C VAL A 151 -10.27 -18.12 4.56
N HIS A 152 -10.24 -16.86 4.98
CA HIS A 152 -9.52 -16.37 6.14
C HIS A 152 -10.49 -16.20 7.31
N ILE A 153 -10.11 -16.77 8.45
CA ILE A 153 -10.83 -16.61 9.72
C ILE A 153 -9.84 -15.99 10.72
N PRO A 154 -10.17 -14.86 11.36
CA PRO A 154 -9.37 -14.24 12.41
C PRO A 154 -9.05 -15.23 13.54
N THR A 155 -7.87 -15.07 14.15
CA THR A 155 -7.34 -16.04 15.13
C THR A 155 -8.14 -16.07 16.44
N ASP A 156 -8.84 -14.98 16.76
CA ASP A 156 -9.73 -14.81 17.91
C ASP A 156 -11.14 -15.41 17.70
N ILE A 157 -11.46 -15.88 16.49
CA ILE A 157 -12.77 -16.44 16.14
C ILE A 157 -12.68 -17.96 15.99
N TYR A 158 -13.56 -18.68 16.70
CA TYR A 158 -13.69 -20.12 16.54
C TYR A 158 -14.45 -20.47 15.26
N ASP A 159 -13.82 -21.27 14.40
CA ASP A 159 -14.34 -21.63 13.08
C ASP A 159 -15.48 -22.67 13.11
N GLY A 160 -15.58 -23.47 14.17
CA GLY A 160 -16.70 -24.39 14.40
C GLY A 160 -17.97 -23.75 14.97
N SER A 161 -18.02 -22.42 15.10
CA SER A 161 -19.22 -21.72 15.58
C SER A 161 -20.34 -21.75 14.53
N ASN A 162 -21.59 -21.99 14.94
CA ASN A 162 -22.76 -22.01 14.05
C ASN A 162 -22.89 -20.73 13.22
N ILE A 163 -22.50 -19.58 13.78
CA ILE A 163 -22.53 -18.30 13.06
C ILE A 163 -21.54 -18.32 11.88
N VAL A 164 -20.34 -18.86 12.09
CA VAL A 164 -19.30 -18.97 11.06
C VAL A 164 -19.66 -20.04 10.03
N LEU A 165 -20.21 -21.17 10.46
CA LEU A 165 -20.64 -22.25 9.57
C LEU A 165 -21.79 -21.78 8.63
N ASN A 166 -22.76 -21.04 9.16
CA ASN A 166 -23.82 -20.46 8.33
C ASN A 166 -23.24 -19.49 7.29
N GLU A 167 -22.27 -18.65 7.69
CA GLU A 167 -21.58 -17.74 6.77
C GLU A 167 -20.80 -18.49 5.68
N LEU A 168 -20.07 -19.55 6.05
CA LEU A 168 -19.36 -20.40 5.10
C LEU A 168 -20.31 -21.02 4.08
N THR A 169 -21.50 -21.45 4.51
CA THR A 169 -22.48 -22.09 3.64
C THR A 169 -22.99 -21.12 2.58
N TRP A 170 -23.53 -19.97 2.96
CA TRP A 170 -24.14 -19.07 1.98
C TRP A 170 -23.07 -18.36 1.12
N THR A 171 -21.88 -18.14 1.66
CA THR A 171 -20.77 -17.53 0.89
C THR A 171 -20.17 -18.45 -0.16
N GLU A 172 -20.52 -19.75 -0.18
CA GLU A 172 -20.12 -20.70 -1.22
C GLU A 172 -20.55 -20.24 -2.61
N ALA A 173 -21.76 -19.70 -2.73
CA ALA A 173 -22.30 -19.20 -3.98
C ALA A 173 -21.51 -18.02 -4.60
N LEU A 174 -20.60 -17.40 -3.84
CA LEU A 174 -19.70 -16.36 -4.36
C LEU A 174 -18.61 -16.92 -5.27
N GLU A 175 -18.29 -18.20 -5.16
CA GLU A 175 -17.24 -18.83 -5.95
C GLU A 175 -17.52 -18.76 -7.45
N ASP A 176 -18.73 -19.12 -7.87
CA ASP A 176 -19.15 -19.05 -9.27
C ASP A 176 -19.12 -17.63 -9.82
N VAL A 177 -19.46 -16.66 -8.97
CA VAL A 177 -19.43 -15.25 -9.34
C VAL A 177 -17.99 -14.77 -9.52
N PHE A 178 -17.08 -15.16 -8.61
CA PHE A 178 -15.67 -14.78 -8.72
C PHE A 178 -15.00 -15.39 -9.95
N LYS A 179 -15.32 -16.65 -10.27
CA LYS A 179 -14.86 -17.31 -11.50
C LYS A 179 -15.34 -16.57 -12.73
N LYS A 180 -16.63 -16.27 -12.81
CA LYS A 180 -17.22 -15.51 -13.92
C LYS A 180 -16.58 -14.13 -14.11
N ASN A 181 -16.38 -13.38 -13.03
CA ASN A 181 -15.73 -12.07 -13.09
C ASN A 181 -14.30 -12.15 -13.64
N ARG A 182 -13.58 -13.24 -13.36
CA ARG A 182 -12.23 -13.50 -13.86
C ARG A 182 -12.22 -13.94 -15.32
N GLU A 183 -13.22 -14.72 -15.74
CA GLU A 183 -13.43 -15.08 -17.15
C GLU A 183 -13.73 -13.84 -18.00
N ASP A 184 -14.52 -12.91 -17.47
CA ASP A 184 -14.85 -11.64 -18.11
C ASP A 184 -13.63 -10.67 -18.15
N ASP A 185 -12.79 -10.67 -17.10
CA ASP A 185 -11.56 -9.86 -17.03
C ASP A 185 -10.35 -10.64 -16.47
N PRO A 186 -9.48 -11.18 -17.35
CA PRO A 186 -8.24 -11.87 -16.97
C PRO A 186 -7.15 -10.96 -16.38
N THR A 187 -7.39 -9.66 -16.21
CA THR A 187 -6.46 -8.74 -15.51
C THR A 187 -6.89 -8.46 -14.07
N LEU A 188 -8.06 -8.97 -13.67
CA LEU A 188 -8.61 -8.77 -12.33
C LEU A 188 -7.73 -9.46 -11.28
N LEU A 189 -7.35 -8.69 -10.26
CA LEU A 189 -6.57 -9.17 -9.11
C LEU A 189 -7.49 -9.84 -8.07
N TRP A 190 -7.17 -9.71 -6.79
CA TRP A 190 -7.94 -10.28 -5.69
C TRP A 190 -9.38 -9.79 -5.69
N GLN A 191 -10.30 -10.74 -5.64
CA GLN A 191 -11.70 -10.50 -5.31
C GLN A 191 -11.89 -10.93 -3.87
N VAL A 192 -12.43 -10.06 -3.01
CA VAL A 192 -12.59 -10.35 -1.58
C VAL A 192 -13.99 -9.99 -1.13
N PHE A 193 -14.58 -10.86 -0.34
CA PHE A 193 -15.78 -10.61 0.44
C PHE A 193 -15.41 -10.64 1.92
N GLY A 194 -15.71 -9.55 2.64
CA GLY A 194 -15.61 -9.49 4.10
C GLY A 194 -16.99 -9.63 4.72
N SER A 195 -17.17 -10.62 5.58
CA SER A 195 -18.37 -10.78 6.38
C SER A 195 -18.32 -9.90 7.63
N ALA A 196 -19.49 -9.46 8.10
CA ALA A 196 -19.64 -8.78 9.37
C ALA A 196 -19.22 -9.64 10.57
N THR A 197 -19.16 -10.96 10.40
CA THR A 197 -18.68 -11.89 11.43
C THR A 197 -17.16 -11.87 11.57
N GLY A 198 -16.42 -11.31 10.61
CA GLY A 198 -14.95 -11.30 10.60
C GLY A 198 -14.33 -12.27 9.59
N LEU A 199 -15.13 -13.20 9.05
CA LEU A 199 -14.71 -14.11 7.98
C LEU A 199 -14.44 -13.35 6.69
N ALA A 200 -13.35 -13.65 6.00
CA ALA A 200 -13.08 -13.13 4.66
C ALA A 200 -12.91 -14.27 3.66
N ARG A 201 -13.61 -14.20 2.53
CA ARG A 201 -13.44 -15.15 1.41
C ARG A 201 -12.83 -14.43 0.23
N TYR A 202 -11.79 -14.99 -0.37
CA TYR A 202 -11.12 -14.39 -1.52
C TYR A 202 -10.79 -15.36 -2.64
N TYR A 203 -10.64 -14.82 -3.84
CA TYR A 203 -10.34 -15.52 -5.07
C TYR A 203 -9.22 -14.80 -5.85
N PRO A 204 -8.29 -15.54 -6.50
CA PRO A 204 -8.11 -17.00 -6.45
C PRO A 204 -7.68 -17.49 -5.07
N ALA A 205 -7.82 -18.80 -4.78
CA ALA A 205 -7.34 -19.36 -3.53
C ALA A 205 -5.81 -19.26 -3.44
N SER A 206 -5.29 -18.87 -2.28
CA SER A 206 -3.85 -18.81 -1.99
C SER A 206 -3.64 -19.03 -0.50
N PRO A 207 -2.54 -19.70 -0.08
CA PRO A 207 -2.18 -19.76 1.32
C PRO A 207 -1.92 -18.35 1.87
N TRP A 208 -2.41 -18.09 3.09
CA TRP A 208 -2.33 -16.79 3.77
C TRP A 208 -0.88 -16.41 4.06
N MET A 209 -0.19 -17.28 4.79
CA MET A 209 1.20 -17.14 5.15
C MET A 209 2.05 -18.05 4.26
N ASP A 210 3.15 -17.51 3.76
CA ASP A 210 4.18 -18.34 3.14
C ASP A 210 4.98 -18.97 4.29
N ALA A 211 4.81 -20.28 4.50
CA ALA A 211 5.48 -21.04 5.55
C ALA A 211 7.01 -20.86 5.50
N ARG A 212 7.57 -20.53 4.33
CA ARG A 212 9.00 -20.28 4.13
C ARG A 212 9.47 -18.92 4.66
N LYS A 213 8.58 -17.93 4.80
CA LYS A 213 8.95 -16.53 5.11
C LYS A 213 8.55 -16.09 6.52
N THR A 214 7.50 -16.65 7.10
CA THR A 214 6.96 -16.17 8.39
C THR A 214 6.52 -17.31 9.31
N PRO A 215 7.44 -18.15 9.81
CA PRO A 215 7.09 -19.29 10.66
C PRO A 215 6.65 -18.91 12.09
N SER A 216 6.93 -17.69 12.57
CA SER A 216 6.68 -17.28 13.98
C SER A 216 5.85 -16.02 14.15
N LYS A 217 5.29 -15.45 13.06
CA LYS A 217 4.45 -14.25 13.16
C LYS A 217 2.99 -14.64 13.33
N ILE A 218 2.44 -14.35 14.51
CA ILE A 218 1.01 -14.54 14.79
C ILE A 218 0.21 -13.63 13.86
N ASP A 219 -0.81 -14.18 13.21
CA ASP A 219 -1.72 -13.42 12.37
C ASP A 219 -2.77 -12.69 13.22
N LEU A 220 -2.68 -11.36 13.19
CA LEU A 220 -3.63 -10.44 13.82
C LEU A 220 -4.60 -9.82 12.80
N TYR A 221 -4.75 -10.45 11.62
CA TYR A 221 -5.63 -9.92 10.60
C TYR A 221 -7.10 -10.10 10.96
N ASP A 222 -7.85 -9.00 10.94
CA ASP A 222 -9.30 -8.96 10.95
C ASP A 222 -9.76 -8.12 9.75
N VAL A 223 -10.74 -8.62 8.99
CA VAL A 223 -11.29 -7.96 7.81
C VAL A 223 -12.03 -6.67 8.17
N ARG A 224 -12.67 -6.63 9.34
CA ARG A 224 -13.53 -5.52 9.78
C ARG A 224 -12.74 -4.27 10.15
N ARG A 225 -11.46 -4.46 10.48
CA ARG A 225 -10.52 -3.40 10.82
C ARG A 225 -9.79 -2.82 9.60
N ARG A 226 -10.13 -3.27 8.38
CA ARG A 226 -9.42 -2.85 7.17
C ARG A 226 -9.99 -1.55 6.62
N PRO A 227 -9.14 -0.60 6.20
CA PRO A 227 -9.61 0.67 5.65
C PRO A 227 -10.63 0.51 4.51
N TRP A 228 -10.38 -0.43 3.58
CA TRP A 228 -11.30 -0.71 2.47
C TRP A 228 -12.68 -1.23 2.93
N TYR A 229 -12.74 -1.96 4.04
CA TYR A 229 -13.99 -2.44 4.61
C TYR A 229 -14.73 -1.31 5.32
N ILE A 230 -14.01 -0.53 6.14
CA ILE A 230 -14.56 0.58 6.91
C ILE A 230 -15.15 1.65 6.00
N GLN A 231 -14.44 2.04 4.93
CA GLN A 231 -14.91 3.03 3.95
C GLN A 231 -16.19 2.62 3.21
N GLY A 232 -16.41 1.32 3.04
CA GLY A 232 -17.65 0.79 2.43
C GLY A 232 -18.78 0.59 3.44
N ALA A 233 -18.45 0.36 4.71
CA ALA A 233 -19.41 0.07 5.76
C ALA A 233 -19.99 1.32 6.44
N ALA A 234 -19.22 2.40 6.49
CA ALA A 234 -19.60 3.64 7.16
C ALA A 234 -19.34 4.86 6.27
N SER A 235 -20.16 5.89 6.44
CA SER A 235 -19.90 7.21 5.86
C SER A 235 -18.87 7.98 6.69
N PRO A 236 -18.18 8.98 6.09
CA PRO A 236 -17.31 9.89 6.83
C PRO A 236 -18.02 10.48 8.05
N LYS A 237 -17.31 10.57 9.18
CA LYS A 237 -17.87 10.96 10.48
C LYS A 237 -16.97 11.93 11.24
N ASP A 238 -17.62 12.83 11.98
CA ASP A 238 -16.97 13.75 12.92
C ASP A 238 -17.05 13.18 14.34
N MET A 239 -15.92 12.84 14.93
CA MET A 239 -15.84 12.18 16.24
C MET A 239 -15.20 13.09 17.30
N LEU A 240 -15.82 13.20 18.48
CA LEU A 240 -15.22 13.82 19.67
C LEU A 240 -14.98 12.74 20.72
N ILE A 241 -13.72 12.47 21.05
CA ILE A 241 -13.35 11.52 22.09
C ILE A 241 -13.10 12.31 23.38
N LEU A 242 -13.89 12.01 24.42
CA LEU A 242 -13.72 12.60 25.75
C LEU A 242 -13.01 11.60 26.67
N VAL A 243 -11.84 11.95 27.15
CA VAL A 243 -10.98 11.10 27.98
C VAL A 243 -11.01 11.58 29.42
N ASP A 244 -11.44 10.75 30.37
CA ASP A 244 -11.29 11.07 31.79
C ASP A 244 -9.81 10.98 32.21
N ALA A 245 -9.31 12.04 32.82
CA ALA A 245 -7.98 12.19 33.40
C ALA A 245 -8.07 12.57 34.90
N SER A 246 -9.17 12.21 35.56
CA SER A 246 -9.32 12.32 37.02
C SER A 246 -8.30 11.44 37.76
N GLY A 247 -8.02 11.72 39.04
CA GLY A 247 -7.09 10.92 39.84
C GLY A 247 -7.50 9.44 39.98
N SER A 248 -8.78 9.13 39.76
CA SER A 248 -9.35 7.78 39.88
C SER A 248 -8.90 6.82 38.77
N VAL A 249 -8.50 7.36 37.60
CA VAL A 249 -8.08 6.55 36.45
C VAL A 249 -6.57 6.27 36.41
N SER A 250 -5.82 6.61 37.46
CA SER A 250 -4.37 6.41 37.48
C SER A 250 -3.94 4.93 37.37
N GLY A 251 -2.75 4.68 36.81
CA GLY A 251 -2.17 3.33 36.69
C GLY A 251 -2.69 2.51 35.50
N LEU A 252 -3.21 1.31 35.77
CA LEU A 252 -3.64 0.35 34.74
C LEU A 252 -4.81 0.89 33.91
N THR A 253 -5.75 1.59 34.54
CA THR A 253 -6.94 2.15 33.89
C THR A 253 -6.53 3.17 32.82
N LEU A 254 -5.64 4.11 33.13
CA LEU A 254 -5.13 5.07 32.16
C LEU A 254 -4.42 4.38 30.98
N LYS A 255 -3.68 3.29 31.25
CA LYS A 255 -3.03 2.51 30.18
C LYS A 255 -4.05 1.85 29.27
N LEU A 256 -5.12 1.27 29.82
CA LEU A 256 -6.21 0.66 29.06
C LEU A 256 -6.98 1.71 28.25
N ILE A 257 -7.27 2.87 28.84
CA ILE A 257 -7.91 4.00 28.16
C ILE A 257 -7.04 4.46 26.98
N ARG A 258 -5.74 4.70 27.20
CA ARG A 258 -4.82 5.11 26.14
C ARG A 258 -4.75 4.10 25.00
N THR A 259 -4.71 2.81 25.33
CA THR A 259 -4.70 1.73 24.33
C THR A 259 -6.02 1.69 23.56
N SER A 260 -7.16 1.83 24.25
CA SER A 260 -8.49 1.83 23.64
C SER A 260 -8.67 3.02 22.69
N VAL A 261 -8.23 4.22 23.10
CA VAL A 261 -8.26 5.41 22.23
C VAL A 261 -7.37 5.19 21.00
N SER A 262 -6.19 4.59 21.16
CA SER A 262 -5.31 4.25 20.04
C SER A 262 -5.98 3.29 19.06
N GLU A 263 -6.57 2.20 19.54
CA GLU A 263 -7.30 1.22 18.71
C GLU A 263 -8.53 1.84 18.04
N MET A 264 -9.23 2.78 18.71
CA MET A 264 -10.33 3.52 18.11
C MET A 264 -9.84 4.41 16.96
N LEU A 265 -8.73 5.11 17.13
CA LEU A 265 -8.14 5.96 16.09
C LEU A 265 -7.69 5.15 14.87
N GLU A 266 -7.25 3.89 15.05
CA GLU A 266 -6.93 2.99 13.92
C GLU A 266 -8.14 2.66 13.03
N THR A 267 -9.36 2.88 13.51
CA THR A 267 -10.59 2.69 12.71
C THR A 267 -11.00 3.92 11.90
N LEU A 268 -10.31 5.05 12.08
CA LEU A 268 -10.60 6.27 11.35
C LEU A 268 -9.88 6.29 10.00
N SER A 269 -10.53 6.92 9.03
CA SER A 269 -10.00 7.14 7.68
C SER A 269 -9.59 8.60 7.48
N ASP A 270 -8.92 8.89 6.37
CA ASP A 270 -8.47 10.26 6.03
C ASP A 270 -9.63 11.24 5.84
N ASP A 271 -10.83 10.74 5.55
CA ASP A 271 -12.06 11.54 5.40
C ASP A 271 -12.78 11.79 6.75
N ASP A 272 -12.35 11.14 7.84
CA ASP A 272 -12.95 11.29 9.16
C ASP A 272 -12.27 12.41 9.96
N TYR A 273 -13.06 13.29 10.57
CA TYR A 273 -12.53 14.29 11.50
C TYR A 273 -12.61 13.78 12.93
N VAL A 274 -11.56 14.01 13.72
CA VAL A 274 -11.52 13.63 15.12
C VAL A 274 -10.90 14.72 15.98
N ASN A 275 -11.47 14.93 17.16
CA ASN A 275 -10.84 15.71 18.22
C ASN A 275 -10.83 14.89 19.52
N VAL A 276 -9.76 15.01 20.30
CA VAL A 276 -9.60 14.31 21.57
C VAL A 276 -9.43 15.33 22.68
N VAL A 277 -10.38 15.34 23.61
CA VAL A 277 -10.39 16.26 24.76
C VAL A 277 -10.27 15.43 26.03
N TYR A 278 -9.39 15.83 26.94
CA TYR A 278 -9.32 15.23 28.26
C TYR A 278 -9.98 16.12 29.30
N VAL A 279 -10.67 15.51 30.27
CA VAL A 279 -11.32 16.20 31.39
C VAL A 279 -10.65 15.73 32.68
N SER A 280 -10.19 16.67 33.49
CA SER A 280 -9.69 16.37 34.83
C SER A 280 -10.51 17.14 35.85
N PHE A 281 -11.21 16.43 36.73
CA PHE A 281 -11.83 17.05 37.90
C PHE A 281 -10.77 17.17 38.99
N LEU A 282 -10.32 18.40 39.26
CA LEU A 282 -9.71 18.71 40.56
C LEU A 282 -10.85 18.73 41.58
N MET A 283 -10.97 17.69 42.39
CA MET A 283 -11.77 17.77 43.61
C MET A 283 -10.99 18.67 44.57
N PHE A 284 -11.26 19.99 44.53
CA PHE A 284 -10.82 20.90 45.59
C PHE A 284 -11.55 20.48 46.87
N LEU A 285 -10.82 19.83 47.76
CA LEU A 285 -11.18 19.64 49.17
C LEU A 285 -10.91 20.93 49.95
#